data_AF-A0A9D2H0G9-F1
#
_entry.id   AF-A0A9D2H0G9-F1
#
_cell.length_a   1.000
_cell.length_b   1.000
_cell.length_c   1.000
_cell.angle_alpha   90.00
_cell.angle_beta   90.00
_cell.angle_gamma   90.00
#
_symmetry.space_group_name_H-M   'P 1'
#
loop_
_entity.id
_entity.type
_entity.pdbx_description
1 polymer ?
#
loop_
_entity_poly.entity_id
_entity_poly.type
_entity_poly.pdbx_seq_one_letter_code
_entity_poly.pdbx_strand_id
1 'polypeptide(L)'
;MKKAILTTGLLLALLALTGLTACDGHNDKYPKEYLGFEKPQESYTFDRRQTSQEIALKVIVADKADTERKADISIRSQPGRTPVYTLLDKEVTIAPKKKSALVRVRIYPAKIDQPQEIKLTCTPKDKEVKPTTITLKLAVK
;
A
#
# COMPACT_ATOMS: atom_id res chain seq x y z
N MET A 1 12.27 -73.65 -1.91
CA MET A 1 11.33 -73.14 -2.94
C MET A 1 11.11 -71.66 -2.68
N LYS A 2 11.29 -70.82 -3.71
CA LYS A 2 11.20 -69.35 -3.66
C LYS A 2 9.76 -68.89 -3.44
N LYS A 3 9.53 -67.77 -2.71
CA LYS A 3 8.40 -66.83 -2.92
C LYS A 3 8.57 -65.50 -2.14
N ALA A 4 8.46 -64.40 -2.91
CA ALA A 4 8.13 -62.97 -2.65
C ALA A 4 8.49 -62.34 -1.28
N ILE A 5 9.37 -61.32 -1.17
CA ILE A 5 9.26 -59.89 -1.59
C ILE A 5 7.94 -59.24 -1.15
N LEU A 6 7.98 -58.29 -0.21
CA LEU A 6 7.63 -56.87 -0.45
C LEU A 6 7.68 -56.04 0.87
N THR A 7 8.59 -55.07 0.87
CA THR A 7 8.40 -53.69 1.35
C THR A 7 7.88 -53.45 2.78
N THR A 8 8.79 -53.21 3.71
CA THR A 8 8.51 -52.47 4.96
C THR A 8 9.47 -51.29 5.12
N GLY A 9 9.78 -50.62 3.99
CA GLY A 9 10.68 -49.45 3.94
C GLY A 9 9.96 -48.10 3.82
N LEU A 10 8.63 -48.04 3.99
CA LEU A 10 7.84 -46.86 3.61
C LEU A 10 6.84 -46.40 4.68
N LEU A 11 7.23 -46.38 5.96
CA LEU A 11 6.31 -45.88 7.01
C LEU A 11 6.94 -44.93 8.05
N LEU A 12 8.20 -44.52 7.90
CA LEU A 12 8.80 -43.50 8.77
C LEU A 12 9.16 -42.17 8.08
N ALA A 13 8.84 -41.98 6.79
CA ALA A 13 9.16 -40.75 6.06
C ALA A 13 8.05 -39.67 6.09
N LEU A 14 6.93 -39.89 6.79
CA LEU A 14 5.76 -39.01 6.72
C LEU A 14 5.57 -38.03 7.89
N LEU A 15 6.52 -37.92 8.82
CA LEU A 15 6.43 -36.96 9.95
C LEU A 15 7.36 -35.74 9.86
N ALA A 16 7.90 -35.42 8.68
CA ALA A 16 8.80 -34.27 8.50
C ALA A 16 8.17 -33.05 7.79
N LEU A 17 6.83 -32.91 7.80
CA LEU A 17 6.12 -31.89 7.01
C LEU A 17 5.12 -31.01 7.79
N THR A 18 5.20 -30.96 9.11
CA THR A 18 4.39 -30.02 9.90
C THR A 18 5.29 -29.09 10.69
N GLY A 19 5.60 -27.95 10.07
CA GLY A 19 6.41 -26.93 10.72
C GLY A 19 6.82 -25.76 9.85
N LEU A 20 6.20 -25.54 8.68
CA LEU A 20 6.09 -24.17 8.19
C LEU A 20 5.13 -23.49 9.15
N THR A 21 5.64 -23.00 10.29
CA THR A 21 4.99 -21.88 10.96
C THR A 21 5.00 -20.78 9.92
N ALA A 22 3.91 -20.67 9.14
CA ALA A 22 3.65 -19.48 8.37
C ALA A 22 3.62 -18.39 9.43
N CYS A 23 4.73 -17.67 9.60
CA CYS A 23 4.74 -16.40 10.29
C CYS A 23 3.62 -15.63 9.61
N ASP A 24 2.52 -15.46 10.34
CA ASP A 24 1.32 -14.87 9.77
C ASP A 24 1.76 -13.58 9.10
N GLY A 25 1.52 -13.53 7.79
CA GLY A 25 1.84 -12.34 7.01
C GLY A 25 0.94 -11.18 7.41
N HIS A 26 -0.02 -11.39 8.31
CA HIS A 26 -0.92 -10.40 8.80
C HIS A 26 -0.21 -9.25 9.51
N ASN A 27 -0.76 -8.06 9.31
CA ASN A 27 -0.38 -6.88 10.06
C ASN A 27 -1.55 -6.57 11.00
N ASP A 28 -1.44 -7.02 12.25
CA ASP A 28 -2.49 -6.92 13.29
C ASP A 28 -3.00 -5.49 13.54
N LYS A 29 -2.29 -4.48 13.03
CA LYS A 29 -2.69 -3.07 13.08
C LYS A 29 -3.91 -2.76 12.18
N TYR A 30 -4.21 -3.61 11.20
CA TYR A 30 -5.23 -3.34 10.20
C TYR A 30 -6.16 -4.54 10.00
N PRO A 31 -7.44 -4.33 9.62
CA PRO A 31 -8.32 -5.41 9.18
C PRO A 31 -7.69 -6.21 8.03
N LYS A 32 -7.98 -7.52 7.92
CA LYS A 32 -7.37 -8.40 6.90
C LYS A 32 -7.56 -7.89 5.47
N GLU A 33 -8.75 -7.39 5.21
CA GLU A 33 -9.17 -6.83 3.94
C GLU A 33 -8.60 -5.42 3.67
N TYR A 34 -7.85 -4.83 4.61
CA TYR A 34 -7.31 -3.47 4.47
C TYR A 34 -6.52 -3.31 3.17
N LEU A 35 -6.84 -2.24 2.45
CA LEU A 35 -6.12 -1.72 1.29
C LEU A 35 -6.13 -0.20 1.39
N GLY A 36 -5.00 0.39 1.76
CA GLY A 36 -4.95 1.81 2.11
C GLY A 36 -3.56 2.35 2.36
N PHE A 37 -3.47 3.64 2.69
CA PHE A 37 -2.19 4.29 2.95
C PHE A 37 -1.52 3.74 4.22
N GLU A 38 -0.21 3.48 4.15
CA GLU A 38 0.57 2.97 5.29
C GLU A 38 0.49 3.90 6.51
N LYS A 39 0.49 5.22 6.25
CA LYS A 39 0.43 6.24 7.30
C LYS A 39 -0.84 7.08 7.16
N PRO A 40 -1.42 7.52 8.29
CA PRO A 40 -2.56 8.44 8.27
C PRO A 40 -2.14 9.89 7.96
N GLN A 41 -0.86 10.23 8.14
CA GLN A 41 -0.33 11.58 7.92
C GLN A 41 1.16 11.56 7.55
N GLU A 42 1.57 12.47 6.69
CA GLU A 42 2.98 12.79 6.41
C GLU A 42 3.19 14.31 6.27
N SER A 43 4.39 14.77 6.59
CA SER A 43 4.77 16.19 6.53
C SER A 43 5.96 16.38 5.61
N TYR A 44 5.92 17.40 4.76
CA TYR A 44 6.94 17.72 3.78
C TYR A 44 7.28 19.21 3.81
N THR A 45 8.57 19.52 3.87
CA THR A 45 9.10 20.88 3.74
C THR A 45 9.96 20.95 2.47
N PHE A 46 9.55 21.78 1.52
CA PHE A 46 10.22 21.92 0.21
C PHE A 46 11.06 23.19 0.14
N ASP A 47 12.05 23.24 -0.74
CA ASP A 47 12.72 24.50 -1.10
C ASP A 47 11.82 25.27 -2.07
N ARG A 48 11.44 26.50 -1.73
CA ARG A 48 10.54 27.32 -2.56
C ARG A 48 11.08 27.57 -3.98
N ARG A 49 12.40 27.47 -4.18
CA ARG A 49 13.05 27.66 -5.49
C ARG A 49 12.87 26.47 -6.44
N GLN A 50 12.45 25.31 -5.93
CA GLN A 50 12.17 24.15 -6.77
C GLN A 50 10.88 24.37 -7.59
N THR A 51 10.98 24.12 -8.89
CA THR A 51 9.81 24.19 -9.79
C THR A 51 8.80 23.10 -9.48
N SER A 52 9.27 21.88 -9.21
CA SER A 52 8.46 20.77 -8.74
C SER A 52 9.29 19.73 -7.99
N GLN A 53 8.62 18.92 -7.16
CA GLN A 53 9.19 17.73 -6.52
C GLN A 53 8.14 16.62 -6.48
N GLU A 54 8.53 15.40 -6.83
CA GLU A 54 7.67 14.22 -6.68
C GLU A 54 7.87 13.59 -5.31
N ILE A 55 6.76 13.25 -4.66
CA ILE A 55 6.71 12.46 -3.43
C ILE A 55 6.01 11.13 -3.73
N ALA A 56 6.42 10.07 -3.03
CA ALA A 56 5.85 8.74 -3.17
C ALA A 56 5.20 8.31 -1.85
N LEU A 57 3.90 7.99 -1.92
CA LEU A 57 3.10 7.54 -0.80
C LEU A 57 2.92 6.04 -0.90
N LYS A 58 3.11 5.33 0.21
CA LYS A 58 3.00 3.87 0.23
C LYS A 58 1.56 3.46 0.52
N VAL A 59 0.99 2.67 -0.39
CA VAL A 59 -0.28 1.96 -0.20
C VAL A 59 0.05 0.51 0.12
N ILE A 60 -0.62 -0.04 1.13
CA ILE A 60 -0.37 -1.38 1.66
C ILE A 60 -1.64 -2.22 1.67
N VAL A 61 -1.44 -3.54 1.71
CA VAL A 61 -2.45 -4.51 2.13
C VAL A 61 -2.04 -5.10 3.49
N ALA A 62 -3.02 -5.46 4.33
CA ALA A 62 -2.72 -6.18 5.57
C ALA A 62 -2.22 -7.60 5.24
N ASP A 63 -2.98 -8.33 4.43
CA ASP A 63 -2.65 -9.69 4.00
C ASP A 63 -2.21 -9.74 2.55
N LYS A 64 -1.24 -10.62 2.25
CA LYS A 64 -0.90 -10.94 0.87
C LYS A 64 -2.09 -11.65 0.23
N ALA A 65 -2.47 -11.22 -0.97
CA ALA A 65 -3.46 -11.90 -1.80
C ALA A 65 -2.76 -12.63 -2.96
N ASP A 66 -3.33 -13.76 -3.39
CA ASP A 66 -2.89 -14.46 -4.60
C ASP A 66 -3.40 -13.78 -5.89
N THR A 67 -4.30 -12.82 -5.75
CA THR A 67 -4.82 -11.98 -6.82
C THR A 67 -4.31 -10.54 -6.68
N GLU A 68 -4.36 -9.79 -7.78
CA GLU A 68 -4.10 -8.36 -7.73
C GLU A 68 -5.18 -7.63 -6.93
N ARG A 69 -4.78 -6.59 -6.20
CA ARG A 69 -5.72 -5.70 -5.51
C ARG A 69 -5.56 -4.28 -6.04
N LYS A 70 -6.68 -3.63 -6.36
CA LYS A 70 -6.72 -2.30 -6.97
C LYS A 70 -7.49 -1.32 -6.12
N ALA A 71 -7.04 -0.06 -6.16
CA ALA A 71 -7.75 1.05 -5.55
C ALA A 71 -7.61 2.31 -6.40
N ASP A 72 -8.67 3.11 -6.45
CA ASP A 72 -8.63 4.46 -6.99
C ASP A 72 -7.99 5.41 -5.98
N ILE A 73 -7.19 6.35 -6.48
CA ILE A 73 -6.60 7.42 -5.70
C ILE A 73 -7.21 8.75 -6.15
N SER A 74 -7.65 9.54 -5.19
CA SER A 74 -8.16 10.89 -5.43
C SER A 74 -7.58 11.88 -4.43
N ILE A 75 -7.45 13.14 -4.85
CA ILE A 75 -7.17 14.26 -3.96
C ILE A 75 -8.40 15.16 -3.93
N ARG A 76 -8.87 15.53 -2.74
CA ARG A 76 -9.93 16.53 -2.61
C ARG A 76 -9.33 17.93 -2.77
N SER A 77 -9.74 18.66 -3.80
CA SER A 77 -9.39 20.08 -3.93
C SER A 77 -10.02 20.89 -2.81
N GLN A 78 -9.28 21.85 -2.27
CA GLN A 78 -9.82 22.80 -1.31
C GLN A 78 -10.52 23.92 -2.09
N PRO A 79 -11.81 24.20 -1.81
CA PRO A 79 -12.52 25.31 -2.46
C PRO A 79 -11.77 26.63 -2.28
N GLY A 80 -11.66 27.42 -3.35
CA GLY A 80 -11.01 28.74 -3.32
C GLY A 80 -9.48 28.72 -3.28
N ARG A 81 -8.82 27.56 -3.39
CA ARG A 81 -7.35 27.46 -3.46
C ARG A 81 -6.89 26.87 -4.79
N THR A 82 -5.89 27.50 -5.39
CA THR A 82 -5.20 26.95 -6.57
C THR A 82 -4.43 25.70 -6.16
N PRO A 83 -4.60 24.55 -6.85
CA PRO A 83 -3.85 23.35 -6.54
C PRO A 83 -2.33 23.57 -6.68
N VAL A 84 -1.59 23.24 -5.62
CA VAL A 84 -0.11 23.23 -5.61
C VAL A 84 0.45 21.86 -5.96
N TYR A 85 -0.38 20.96 -6.50
CA TYR A 85 -0.02 19.58 -6.74
C TYR A 85 -0.66 19.03 -8.02
N THR A 86 -0.15 17.88 -8.47
CA THR A 86 -0.75 17.02 -9.48
C THR A 86 -0.68 15.58 -8.98
N LEU A 87 -1.83 14.90 -8.91
CA LEU A 87 -1.85 13.46 -8.69
C LEU A 87 -1.40 12.76 -9.99
N LEU A 88 -0.28 12.05 -9.93
CA LEU A 88 0.27 11.36 -11.11
C LEU A 88 -0.36 9.98 -11.28
N ASP A 89 -0.58 9.27 -10.17
CA ASP A 89 -1.15 7.92 -10.17
C ASP A 89 -2.58 7.97 -9.60
N LYS A 90 -3.58 7.82 -10.49
CA LYS A 90 -5.02 7.84 -10.14
C LYS A 90 -5.55 6.46 -9.75
N GLU A 91 -4.79 5.40 -10.00
CA GLU A 91 -5.08 4.04 -9.57
C GLU A 91 -3.77 3.44 -9.06
N VAL A 92 -3.89 2.56 -8.07
CA VAL A 92 -2.78 1.74 -7.58
C VAL A 92 -3.14 0.27 -7.72
N THR A 93 -2.20 -0.52 -8.23
CA THR A 93 -2.31 -1.98 -8.29
C THR A 93 -1.24 -2.60 -7.42
N ILE A 94 -1.65 -3.38 -6.42
CA ILE A 94 -0.76 -4.24 -5.65
C ILE A 94 -0.81 -5.61 -6.31
N ALA A 95 0.33 -6.00 -6.91
CA ALA A 95 0.48 -7.27 -7.58
C ALA A 95 0.32 -8.47 -6.62
N PRO A 96 -0.03 -9.67 -7.12
CA PRO A 96 -0.11 -10.88 -6.33
C PRO A 96 1.13 -11.10 -5.45
N LYS A 97 0.89 -11.55 -4.21
CA LYS A 97 1.90 -11.87 -3.20
C LYS A 97 2.76 -10.67 -2.75
N LYS A 98 2.50 -9.46 -3.23
CA LYS A 98 3.13 -8.22 -2.76
C LYS A 98 2.29 -7.59 -1.63
N LYS A 99 2.97 -6.81 -0.78
CA LYS A 99 2.34 -6.11 0.35
C LYS A 99 2.09 -4.63 0.12
N SER A 100 2.68 -4.04 -0.92
CA SER A 100 2.62 -2.60 -1.13
C SER A 100 2.88 -2.19 -2.56
N ALA A 101 2.41 -1.00 -2.89
CA ALA A 101 2.74 -0.25 -4.08
C ALA A 101 2.91 1.24 -3.73
N LEU A 102 3.45 2.02 -4.66
CA LEU A 102 3.66 3.45 -4.48
C LEU A 102 2.69 4.24 -5.36
N VAL A 103 2.26 5.37 -4.82
CA VAL A 103 1.44 6.37 -5.50
C VAL A 103 2.21 7.68 -5.49
N ARG A 104 2.37 8.31 -6.66
CA ARG A 104 3.14 9.53 -6.80
C ARG A 104 2.26 10.76 -6.86
N VAL A 105 2.71 11.80 -6.17
CA VAL A 105 2.15 13.14 -6.22
C VAL A 105 3.27 14.11 -6.58
N ARG A 106 3.06 14.92 -7.61
CA ARG A 106 3.96 16.04 -7.91
C ARG A 106 3.51 17.26 -7.13
N ILE A 107 4.40 17.87 -6.38
CA ILE A 107 4.17 19.13 -5.66
C ILE A 107 4.90 20.24 -6.42
N TYR A 108 4.33 21.46 -6.41
CA TYR A 108 4.91 22.67 -6.99
C TYR A 108 5.25 23.66 -5.85
N PRO A 109 6.45 23.57 -5.24
CA PRO A 109 6.82 24.38 -4.08
C PRO A 109 6.68 25.89 -4.28
N ALA A 110 7.04 26.39 -5.47
CA ALA A 110 6.91 27.80 -5.82
C ALA A 110 5.47 28.35 -5.73
N LYS A 111 4.45 27.48 -5.79
CA LYS A 111 3.03 27.86 -5.68
C LYS A 111 2.49 27.81 -4.24
N ILE A 112 3.30 27.38 -3.28
CA ILE A 112 2.92 27.33 -1.85
C ILE A 112 3.19 28.70 -1.22
N ASP A 113 2.12 29.48 -1.08
CA ASP A 113 2.09 30.78 -0.42
C ASP A 113 2.10 30.66 1.10
N GLN A 114 1.34 29.70 1.63
CA GLN A 114 1.20 29.38 3.06
C GLN A 114 1.23 27.86 3.28
N PRO A 115 1.61 27.39 4.49
CA PRO A 115 1.48 25.98 4.85
C PRO A 115 0.05 25.48 4.63
N GLN A 116 -0.09 24.31 4.00
CA GLN A 116 -1.40 23.75 3.67
C GLN A 116 -1.46 22.26 3.90
N GLU A 117 -2.67 21.80 4.24
CA GLU A 117 -2.97 20.38 4.40
C GLU A 117 -3.82 19.90 3.21
N ILE A 118 -3.36 18.84 2.54
CA ILE A 118 -4.11 18.18 1.46
C ILE A 118 -4.47 16.76 1.90
N LYS A 119 -5.64 16.29 1.46
CA LYS A 119 -6.14 14.95 1.80
C LYS A 119 -6.25 14.10 0.56
N LEU A 120 -5.59 12.95 0.58
CA LEU A 120 -5.76 11.90 -0.42
C LEU A 120 -6.68 10.83 0.12
N THR A 121 -7.51 10.28 -0.75
CA THR A 121 -8.38 9.13 -0.48
C THR A 121 -7.94 7.96 -1.35
N CYS A 122 -7.76 6.80 -0.74
CA CYS A 122 -7.58 5.52 -1.39
C CYS A 122 -8.89 4.74 -1.27
N THR A 123 -9.55 4.48 -2.40
CA THR A 123 -10.83 3.80 -2.50
C THR A 123 -10.62 2.44 -3.16
N PRO A 124 -10.60 1.34 -2.39
CA PRO A 124 -10.55 -0.01 -2.94
C PRO A 124 -11.64 -0.25 -3.98
N LYS A 125 -11.32 -0.99 -5.06
CA LYS A 125 -12.31 -1.41 -6.06
C LYS A 125 -13.31 -2.41 -5.50
N ASP A 126 -12.88 -3.16 -4.48
CA ASP A 126 -13.74 -3.99 -3.66
C ASP A 126 -14.59 -3.11 -2.75
N LYS A 127 -15.91 -3.09 -2.98
CA LYS A 127 -16.87 -2.21 -2.32
C LYS A 127 -17.09 -2.55 -0.85
N GLU A 128 -16.70 -3.74 -0.41
CA GLU A 128 -16.81 -4.15 1.00
C GLU A 128 -15.68 -3.53 1.84
N VAL A 129 -14.58 -3.15 1.19
CA VAL A 129 -13.42 -2.55 1.87
C VAL A 129 -13.59 -1.05 1.98
N LYS A 130 -13.48 -0.54 3.21
CA LYS A 130 -13.66 0.88 3.49
C LYS A 130 -12.55 1.74 2.86
N PRO A 131 -12.89 2.90 2.27
CA PRO A 131 -11.91 3.87 1.84
C PRO A 131 -11.04 4.38 2.99
N THR A 132 -9.80 4.73 2.69
CA THR A 132 -8.84 5.25 3.66
C THR A 132 -8.33 6.62 3.21
N THR A 133 -7.85 7.42 4.15
CA THR A 133 -7.31 8.75 3.85
C THR A 133 -5.94 8.97 4.46
N ILE A 134 -5.10 9.75 3.77
CA ILE A 134 -3.85 10.29 4.29
C ILE A 134 -3.89 11.82 4.21
N THR A 135 -3.43 12.47 5.27
CA THR A 135 -3.24 13.93 5.31
C THR A 135 -1.78 14.27 5.03
N LEU A 136 -1.52 15.11 4.04
CA LEU A 136 -0.18 15.62 3.76
C LEU A 136 -0.09 17.08 4.20
N LYS A 137 0.85 17.37 5.10
CA LYS A 137 1.18 18.73 5.52
C LYS A 137 2.32 19.25 4.66
N LEU A 138 2.07 20.29 3.88
CA LEU A 138 3.03 20.86 2.95
C LEU A 138 3.46 22.24 3.45
N ALA A 139 4.76 22.44 3.55
CA ALA A 139 5.38 23.71 3.89
C ALA A 139 6.58 24.00 2.96
N VAL A 140 7.04 25.23 2.96
CA VAL A 140 8.24 25.65 2.22
C VAL A 140 9.21 26.36 3.17
N LYS A 141 10.50 26.24 2.88
CA LYS A 141 11.59 27.01 3.48
C LYS A 141 12.18 28.00 2.48
#